data_AF-A0A6N2K5G6-F1
#
_entry.id   AF-A0A6N2K5G6-F1
#
_cell.length_a   1.000
_cell.length_b   1.000
_cell.length_c   1.000
_cell.angle_alpha   90.00
_cell.angle_beta   90.00
_cell.angle_gamma   90.00
#
_symmetry.space_group_name_H-M   'P 1'
#
loop_
_entity.id
_entity.type
_entity.pdbx_description
1 polymer ?
#
loop_
_entity_poly.entity_id
_entity_poly.type
_entity_poly.pdbx_seq_one_letter_code
_entity_poly.pdbx_strand_id
1 'polypeptide(L)'
;MEAEGGAKRRREVENRILEKVGQIISEIKSAKHVDQLICSLHSLALLLFPLDSSLILPTLDQRFKEQILSAKIPSAKERKEWWQAFYRGRGAPFPTFARVLLLDAVSDWLACFPVSAKKLVYDVFFVNGLATEVVQALVPFLQYNGNGSVADVNAVQSNTERLLVLCLLENDGVLQIAKEFGSSQLYEDFSNVQLQPLASRVAQIVASIPDKAQPKAPALLSSQQITFQLLHGAQERDKNLSDEESTSYNFELDGILLFTGETFSRICRRGASEVLLGELVSHVLGHIRSFLSSSIDSVMADLLESDSGSQFWLKIMGAIKDPYAVERISEQLLRQLSIEHTTDTEAYWILWILFNRIFNNQPAVRSLFLDKFLLWKIFPLCCLRWIIQFAVFECPPVSNSLTKGRETHGLLDTTQHLMAVWSRQEFVQSAPMEQQAYVTAAIGLCMERISKEELDNSKDLMHLILQGLDWRALLI
;
A
#
# COMPACT_ATOMS: atom_id res chain seq x y z
N MET A 1 7.80 39.78 -11.29
CA MET A 1 7.49 40.57 -10.07
C MET A 1 6.55 39.84 -9.10
N GLU A 2 5.42 39.26 -9.52
CA GLU A 2 4.52 38.52 -8.60
C GLU A 2 5.15 37.26 -7.96
N ALA A 3 5.93 36.48 -8.73
CA ALA A 3 6.61 35.29 -8.23
C ALA A 3 7.71 35.59 -7.16
N GLU A 4 8.43 36.71 -7.29
CA GLU A 4 9.43 37.15 -6.30
C GLU A 4 8.77 37.63 -5.00
N GLY A 5 7.61 38.30 -5.09
CA GLY A 5 6.82 38.71 -3.93
C GLY A 5 6.29 37.53 -3.12
N GLY A 6 5.82 36.48 -3.80
CA GLY A 6 5.36 35.24 -3.18
C GLY A 6 6.48 34.48 -2.46
N ALA A 7 7.65 34.35 -3.10
CA ALA A 7 8.80 33.66 -2.50
C ALA A 7 9.35 34.38 -1.26
N LYS A 8 9.38 35.73 -1.27
CA LYS A 8 9.80 36.52 -0.11
C LYS A 8 8.84 36.36 1.07
N ARG A 9 7.53 36.46 0.82
CA ARG A 9 6.49 36.24 1.84
C ARG A 9 6.58 34.85 2.47
N ARG A 10 6.80 33.79 1.67
CA ARG A 10 6.97 32.42 2.17
C ARG A 10 8.13 32.31 3.15
N ARG A 11 9.30 32.89 2.83
CA ARG A 11 10.47 32.90 3.72
C ARG A 11 10.23 33.67 5.02
N GLU A 12 9.50 34.79 4.96
CA GLU A 12 9.15 35.56 6.15
C GLU A 12 8.26 34.76 7.11
N VAL A 13 7.29 34.00 6.58
CA VAL A 13 6.44 33.11 7.39
C VAL A 13 7.26 31.94 7.96
N GLU A 14 8.15 31.34 7.17
CA GLU A 14 9.06 30.27 7.62
C GLU A 14 9.97 30.70 8.78
N ASN A 15 10.50 31.93 8.75
CA ASN A 15 11.31 32.44 9.86
C ASN A 15 10.46 32.68 11.12
N ARG A 16 9.26 33.26 10.96
CA ARG A 16 8.35 33.51 12.10
C ARG A 16 7.90 32.23 12.79
N ILE A 17 7.64 31.15 12.03
CA ILE A 17 7.30 29.85 12.65
C ILE A 17 8.49 29.26 13.39
N LEU A 18 9.71 29.37 12.86
CA LEU A 18 10.90 28.87 13.56
C LEU A 18 11.16 29.63 14.86
N GLU A 19 11.03 30.96 14.85
CA GLU A 19 11.12 31.80 16.06
C GLU A 19 10.07 31.40 17.09
N LYS A 20 8.80 31.25 16.66
CA LYS A 20 7.70 30.86 17.55
C LYS A 20 7.88 29.46 18.14
N VAL A 21 8.35 28.50 17.34
CA VAL A 21 8.67 27.14 17.80
C VAL A 21 9.83 27.17 18.80
N GLY A 22 10.90 27.93 18.51
CA GLY A 22 12.04 28.09 19.42
C GLY A 22 11.66 28.74 20.76
N GLN A 23 10.78 29.75 20.73
CA GLN A 23 10.20 30.34 21.93
C GLN A 23 9.47 29.29 22.77
N ILE A 24 8.57 28.52 22.15
CA ILE A 24 7.76 27.53 22.88
C ILE A 24 8.59 26.38 23.42
N ILE A 25 9.59 25.91 22.69
CA ILE A 25 10.54 24.92 23.21
C ILE A 25 11.24 25.45 24.47
N SER A 26 11.60 26.73 24.49
CA SER A 26 12.22 27.36 25.66
C SER A 26 11.25 27.49 26.84
N GLU A 27 9.98 27.82 26.56
CA GLU A 27 8.92 27.85 27.56
C GLU A 27 8.63 26.47 28.14
N ILE A 28 8.57 25.42 27.30
CA ILE A 28 8.40 24.02 27.73
C ILE A 28 9.51 23.61 28.70
N LYS A 29 10.76 23.93 28.37
CA LYS A 29 11.94 23.58 29.19
C LYS A 29 12.02 24.36 30.50
N SER A 30 11.40 25.53 30.58
CA SER A 30 11.42 26.39 31.77
C SER A 30 10.12 26.34 32.59
N ALA A 31 9.12 25.59 32.12
CA ALA A 31 7.83 25.46 32.75
C ALA A 31 7.98 24.82 34.15
N LYS A 32 7.21 25.37 35.10
CA LYS A 32 7.11 24.83 36.47
C LYS A 32 5.72 24.27 36.78
N HIS A 33 4.76 24.50 35.89
CA HIS A 33 3.38 24.11 36.07
C HIS A 33 2.77 23.64 34.74
N VAL A 34 1.89 22.64 34.80
CA VAL A 34 1.27 22.05 33.61
C VAL A 34 0.48 23.08 32.79
N ASP A 35 -0.22 24.00 33.45
CA ASP A 35 -0.98 25.06 32.79
C ASP A 35 -0.11 26.02 31.96
N GLN A 36 1.16 26.23 32.35
CA GLN A 36 2.11 27.00 31.53
C GLN A 36 2.38 26.27 30.22
N LEU A 37 2.60 24.95 30.30
CA LEU A 37 2.79 24.11 29.12
C LEU A 37 1.56 24.16 28.21
N ILE A 38 0.36 24.01 28.79
CA ILE A 38 -0.90 24.04 28.04
C ILE A 38 -1.07 25.38 27.33
N CYS A 39 -0.81 26.51 27.99
CA CYS A 39 -0.87 27.83 27.36
C CYS A 39 0.16 28.03 26.25
N SER A 40 1.41 27.61 26.47
CA SER A 40 2.46 27.70 25.46
C SER A 40 2.11 26.89 24.21
N LEU A 41 1.66 25.64 24.39
CA LEU A 41 1.22 24.76 23.31
C LEU A 41 -0.02 25.32 22.59
N HIS A 42 -1.00 25.80 23.36
CA HIS A 42 -2.20 26.45 22.82
C HIS A 42 -1.86 27.63 21.91
N SER A 43 -0.88 28.45 22.30
CA SER A 43 -0.48 29.63 21.53
C SER A 43 0.05 29.29 20.13
N LEU A 44 0.64 28.11 19.94
CA LEU A 44 1.04 27.62 18.61
C LEU A 44 -0.09 26.88 17.93
N ALA A 45 -0.80 26.01 18.65
CA ALA A 45 -1.88 25.23 18.09
C ALA A 45 -2.98 26.14 17.50
N LEU A 46 -3.28 27.28 18.12
CA LEU A 46 -4.22 28.29 17.65
C LEU A 46 -3.76 28.99 16.35
N LEU A 47 -2.45 29.06 16.10
CA LEU A 47 -1.88 29.58 14.84
C LEU A 47 -2.03 28.60 13.68
N LEU A 48 -2.07 27.29 13.97
CA LEU A 48 -2.04 26.21 12.97
C LEU A 48 -3.42 25.61 12.70
N PHE A 49 -4.31 25.58 13.71
CA PHE A 49 -5.56 24.84 13.65
C PHE A 49 -6.77 25.72 14.04
N PRO A 50 -7.98 25.42 13.53
CA PRO A 50 -9.21 26.02 14.03
C PRO A 50 -9.59 25.37 15.37
N LEU A 51 -9.17 25.99 16.48
CA LEU A 51 -9.43 25.48 17.83
C LEU A 51 -10.59 26.21 18.51
N ASP A 52 -11.39 25.44 19.25
CA ASP A 52 -12.32 26.00 20.22
C ASP A 52 -11.65 26.06 21.60
N SER A 53 -11.11 27.25 21.92
CA SER A 53 -10.46 27.52 23.20
C SER A 53 -11.39 27.35 24.41
N SER A 54 -12.71 27.40 24.22
CA SER A 54 -13.68 27.28 25.32
C SER A 54 -13.64 25.91 26.00
N LEU A 55 -13.15 24.88 25.32
CA LEU A 55 -13.06 23.51 25.81
C LEU A 55 -11.90 23.29 26.80
N ILE A 56 -10.94 24.22 26.88
CA ILE A 56 -9.76 24.15 27.76
C ILE A 56 -9.89 25.12 28.95
N LEU A 57 -10.65 26.20 28.80
CA LEU A 57 -10.85 27.19 29.87
C LEU A 57 -11.36 26.61 31.21
N PRO A 58 -12.22 25.58 31.24
CA PRO A 58 -12.65 24.98 32.51
C PRO A 58 -11.54 24.26 33.25
N THR A 59 -10.51 23.78 32.55
CA THR A 59 -9.46 22.92 33.10
C THR A 59 -8.22 23.67 33.57
N LEU A 60 -8.16 24.98 33.37
CA LEU A 60 -7.01 25.82 33.70
C LEU A 60 -7.25 26.66 34.96
N ASP A 61 -6.17 27.00 35.66
CA ASP A 61 -6.21 28.00 36.70
C ASP A 61 -6.59 29.39 36.15
N GLN A 62 -7.31 30.17 36.97
CA GLN A 62 -7.83 31.50 36.63
C GLN A 62 -6.77 32.42 35.97
N ARG A 63 -5.52 32.32 36.43
CA ARG A 63 -4.38 33.15 36.02
C ARG A 63 -3.95 32.92 34.57
N PHE A 64 -4.23 31.73 34.04
CA PHE A 64 -3.87 31.32 32.69
C PHE A 64 -5.02 31.49 31.68
N LYS A 65 -6.27 31.61 32.16
CA LYS A 65 -7.45 31.83 31.32
C LYS A 65 -7.37 33.12 30.50
N GLU A 66 -6.84 34.19 31.10
CA GLU A 66 -6.70 35.49 30.42
C GLU A 66 -5.72 35.43 29.23
N GLN A 67 -4.68 34.59 29.31
CA GLN A 67 -3.73 34.41 28.21
C GLN A 67 -4.38 33.70 27.01
N ILE A 68 -5.24 32.71 27.25
CA ILE A 68 -5.98 32.02 26.20
C ILE A 68 -7.04 32.92 25.56
N LEU A 69 -7.76 33.70 26.37
CA LEU A 69 -8.82 34.60 25.90
C LEU A 69 -8.27 35.78 25.09
N SER A 70 -7.07 36.25 25.40
CA SER A 70 -6.43 37.37 24.70
C SER A 70 -5.67 36.96 23.43
N ALA A 71 -5.58 35.65 23.15
CA ALA A 71 -4.86 35.14 21.98
C ALA A 71 -5.51 35.59 20.66
N LYS A 72 -4.72 36.21 19.78
CA LYS A 72 -5.19 36.66 18.47
C LYS A 72 -5.47 35.46 17.56
N ILE A 73 -6.72 35.32 17.11
CA ILE A 73 -7.12 34.28 16.16
C ILE A 73 -6.69 34.70 14.75
N PRO A 74 -5.85 33.90 14.06
CA PRO A 74 -5.46 34.20 12.68
C PRO A 74 -6.61 33.98 11.70
N SER A 75 -6.57 34.67 10.56
CA SER A 75 -7.47 34.38 9.45
C SER A 75 -7.20 32.98 8.87
N ALA A 76 -8.18 32.41 8.14
CA ALA A 76 -8.01 31.09 7.53
C ALA A 76 -6.83 31.02 6.55
N LYS A 77 -6.58 32.10 5.80
CA LYS A 77 -5.46 32.20 4.87
C LYS A 77 -4.12 32.23 5.61
N GLU A 78 -3.99 33.08 6.64
CA GLU A 78 -2.79 33.13 7.46
C GLU A 78 -2.53 31.76 8.10
N ARG A 79 -3.56 31.15 8.71
CA ARG A 79 -3.44 29.81 9.30
C ARG A 79 -2.89 28.78 8.31
N LYS A 80 -3.38 28.78 7.06
CA LYS A 80 -2.87 27.89 6.00
C LYS A 80 -1.39 28.16 5.70
N GLU A 81 -0.97 29.43 5.62
CA GLU A 81 0.44 29.81 5.42
C GLU A 81 1.33 29.32 6.58
N TRP A 82 0.90 29.51 7.84
CA TRP A 82 1.60 29.02 9.02
C TRP A 82 1.67 27.49 9.07
N TRP A 83 0.57 26.81 8.76
CA TRP A 83 0.51 25.34 8.72
C TRP A 83 1.49 24.77 7.68
N GLN A 84 1.51 25.34 6.47
CA GLN A 84 2.45 24.92 5.42
C GLN A 84 3.90 25.17 5.84
N ALA A 85 4.20 26.34 6.41
CA ALA A 85 5.54 26.64 6.91
C ALA A 85 5.96 25.73 8.08
N PHE A 86 5.02 25.29 8.93
CA PHE A 86 5.31 24.43 10.08
C PHE A 86 5.67 22.99 9.67
N TYR A 87 4.88 22.38 8.77
CA TYR A 87 5.11 20.99 8.34
C TYR A 87 6.11 20.87 7.18
N ARG A 88 6.26 21.90 6.34
CA ARG A 88 7.09 21.83 5.13
C ARG A 88 8.22 22.86 5.07
N GLY A 89 8.32 23.73 6.07
CA GLY A 89 9.34 24.77 6.10
C GLY A 89 10.75 24.19 6.11
N ARG A 90 11.67 24.89 5.44
CA ARG A 90 13.04 24.42 5.20
C ARG A 90 13.84 24.15 6.48
N GLY A 91 13.46 24.76 7.61
CA GLY A 91 14.10 24.59 8.92
C GLY A 91 13.60 23.38 9.74
N ALA A 92 12.77 22.50 9.16
CA ALA A 92 12.15 21.37 9.86
C ALA A 92 11.53 21.73 11.22
N PRO A 93 10.61 22.72 11.29
CA PRO A 93 10.00 23.14 12.54
C PRO A 93 9.22 22.01 13.21
N PHE A 94 8.36 21.32 12.47
CA PHE A 94 7.57 20.22 13.01
C PHE A 94 8.43 19.05 13.51
N PRO A 95 9.38 18.47 12.74
CA PRO A 95 10.21 17.38 13.26
C PRO A 95 10.97 17.77 14.53
N THR A 96 11.51 18.99 14.60
CA THR A 96 12.20 19.48 15.81
C THR A 96 11.23 19.59 17.00
N PHE A 97 10.05 20.16 16.77
CA PHE A 97 9.03 20.33 17.79
C PHE A 97 8.45 18.99 18.27
N ALA A 98 8.16 18.06 17.34
CA ALA A 98 7.67 16.72 17.64
C ALA A 98 8.64 15.95 18.54
N ARG A 99 9.96 16.08 18.31
CA ARG A 99 10.97 15.49 19.21
C ARG A 99 10.88 16.03 20.63
N VAL A 100 10.70 17.35 20.80
CA VAL A 100 10.51 17.97 22.13
C VAL A 100 9.20 17.50 22.76
N LEU A 101 8.11 17.43 22.00
CA LEU A 101 6.84 16.91 22.50
C LEU A 101 6.91 15.44 22.92
N LEU A 102 7.67 14.61 22.20
CA LEU A 102 7.76 13.18 22.48
C LEU A 102 8.75 12.86 23.60
N LEU A 103 9.79 13.67 23.80
CA LEU A 103 10.82 13.41 24.81
C LEU A 103 10.63 14.23 26.09
N ASP A 104 10.46 15.55 25.95
CA ASP A 104 10.43 16.47 27.07
C ASP A 104 9.01 16.59 27.65
N ALA A 105 7.97 16.64 26.80
CA ALA A 105 6.60 16.77 27.29
C ALA A 105 5.98 15.44 27.78
N VAL A 106 6.34 14.29 27.16
CA VAL A 106 5.79 12.98 27.57
C VAL A 106 6.27 12.58 28.95
N SER A 107 7.58 12.63 29.16
CA SER A 107 8.23 12.07 30.36
C SER A 107 7.82 12.84 31.63
N ASP A 108 7.72 14.17 31.52
CA ASP A 108 7.56 15.03 32.70
C ASP A 108 6.14 15.57 32.89
N TRP A 109 5.33 15.66 31.82
CA TRP A 109 4.11 16.49 31.86
C TRP A 109 2.84 15.80 31.37
N LEU A 110 2.91 14.91 30.39
CA LEU A 110 1.72 14.43 29.68
C LEU A 110 0.72 13.70 30.57
N ALA A 111 1.20 13.04 31.64
CA ALA A 111 0.33 12.41 32.65
C ALA A 111 -0.52 13.42 33.44
N CYS A 112 -0.07 14.68 33.53
CA CYS A 112 -0.74 15.77 34.23
C CYS A 112 -1.75 16.50 33.35
N PHE A 113 -1.82 16.20 32.04
CA PHE A 113 -2.72 16.91 31.13
C PHE A 113 -4.17 16.46 31.34
N PRO A 114 -5.11 17.40 31.51
CA PRO A 114 -6.53 17.11 31.33
C PRO A 114 -6.80 16.52 29.95
N VAL A 115 -7.77 15.60 29.85
CA VAL A 115 -8.08 14.90 28.59
C VAL A 115 -8.40 15.87 27.45
N SER A 116 -9.17 16.93 27.73
CA SER A 116 -9.49 17.96 26.73
C SER A 116 -8.26 18.74 26.26
N ALA A 117 -7.37 19.11 27.19
CA ALA A 117 -6.11 19.79 26.88
C ALA A 117 -5.19 18.89 26.04
N LYS A 118 -5.02 17.62 26.43
CA LYS A 118 -4.23 16.65 25.65
C LYS A 118 -4.72 16.56 24.21
N LYS A 119 -6.03 16.47 23.99
CA LYS A 119 -6.59 16.40 22.63
C LYS A 119 -6.35 17.68 21.83
N LEU A 120 -6.58 18.85 22.44
CA LEU A 120 -6.62 20.13 21.72
C LEU A 120 -5.27 20.82 21.56
N VAL A 121 -4.29 20.54 22.44
CA VAL A 121 -2.99 21.24 22.43
C VAL A 121 -1.80 20.30 22.35
N TYR A 122 -1.98 18.98 22.40
CA TYR A 122 -0.89 18.03 22.22
C TYR A 122 -1.15 17.12 21.00
N ASP A 123 -2.24 16.37 21.02
CA ASP A 123 -2.57 15.40 19.95
C ASP A 123 -2.83 16.10 18.61
N VAL A 124 -3.37 17.32 18.63
CA VAL A 124 -3.72 18.08 17.42
C VAL A 124 -2.56 18.26 16.44
N PHE A 125 -1.32 18.38 16.93
CA PHE A 125 -0.13 18.53 16.10
C PHE A 125 0.20 17.27 15.29
N PHE A 126 -0.32 16.11 15.71
CA PHE A 126 -0.16 14.84 15.01
C PHE A 126 -1.42 14.48 14.23
N VAL A 127 -2.61 14.67 14.82
CA VAL A 127 -3.89 14.28 14.21
C VAL A 127 -4.27 15.17 13.02
N ASN A 128 -4.11 16.49 13.16
CA ASN A 128 -4.46 17.45 12.10
C ASN A 128 -3.22 17.90 11.29
N GLY A 129 -2.12 17.17 11.45
CA GLY A 129 -0.84 17.45 10.79
C GLY A 129 -0.74 16.85 9.40
N LEU A 130 0.39 17.09 8.74
CA LEU A 130 0.73 16.45 7.47
C LEU A 130 1.12 14.99 7.75
N ALA A 131 0.32 14.02 7.29
CA ALA A 131 0.40 12.63 7.72
C ALA A 131 1.75 11.99 7.33
N THR A 132 2.30 12.34 6.18
CA THR A 132 3.65 11.94 5.76
C THR A 132 4.74 12.40 6.74
N GLU A 133 4.67 13.62 7.26
CA GLU A 133 5.64 14.14 8.23
C GLU A 133 5.40 13.57 9.62
N VAL A 134 4.13 13.41 10.02
CA VAL A 134 3.74 12.82 11.31
C VAL A 134 4.27 11.41 11.45
N VAL A 135 4.10 10.54 10.45
CA VAL A 135 4.58 9.16 10.52
C VAL A 135 6.11 9.10 10.56
N GLN A 136 6.79 9.96 9.82
CA GLN A 136 8.25 10.07 9.82
C GLN A 136 8.78 10.54 11.18
N ALA A 137 8.05 11.41 11.87
CA ALA A 137 8.41 11.88 13.21
C ALA A 137 8.14 10.83 14.30
N LEU A 138 7.03 10.09 14.22
CA LEU A 138 6.60 9.15 15.26
C LEU A 138 7.34 7.80 15.23
N VAL A 139 7.43 7.16 14.07
CA VAL A 139 7.92 5.77 13.95
C VAL A 139 9.34 5.54 14.52
N PRO A 140 10.31 6.48 14.44
CA PRO A 140 11.60 6.33 15.10
C PRO A 140 11.52 6.14 16.62
N PHE A 141 10.45 6.61 17.27
CA PHE A 141 10.28 6.52 18.72
C PHE A 141 9.63 5.22 19.20
N LEU A 142 9.15 4.35 18.30
CA LEU A 142 8.67 3.02 18.66
C LEU A 142 9.76 2.13 19.27
N GLN A 143 11.00 2.29 18.79
CA GLN A 143 12.18 1.59 19.29
C GLN A 143 13.14 2.56 20.01
N TYR A 144 12.59 3.58 20.67
CA TYR A 144 13.40 4.56 21.39
C TYR A 144 14.20 3.87 22.49
N ASN A 145 15.53 3.93 22.41
CA ASN A 145 16.45 3.37 23.40
C ASN A 145 17.29 4.49 24.04
N GLY A 146 16.62 5.51 24.58
CA GLY A 146 17.31 6.63 25.23
C GLY A 146 18.01 6.23 26.53
N ASN A 147 18.94 7.08 26.98
CA ASN A 147 19.67 6.92 28.25
C ASN A 147 18.81 7.27 29.50
N GLY A 148 17.50 7.46 29.33
CA GLY A 148 16.56 7.82 30.41
C GLY A 148 16.20 6.64 31.29
N SER A 149 15.30 6.85 32.27
CA SER A 149 14.81 5.73 33.07
C SER A 149 13.97 4.79 32.20
N VAL A 150 13.87 3.51 32.62
CA VAL A 150 13.02 2.52 31.92
C VAL A 150 11.55 2.99 31.87
N ALA A 151 11.10 3.73 32.88
CA ALA A 151 9.76 4.31 32.91
C ALA A 151 9.57 5.38 31.81
N ASP A 152 10.57 6.25 31.62
CA ASP A 152 10.53 7.30 30.58
C ASP A 152 10.53 6.68 29.19
N VAL A 153 11.39 5.68 28.96
CA VAL A 153 11.44 4.94 27.69
C VAL A 153 10.09 4.31 27.36
N ASN A 154 9.47 3.64 28.34
CA ASN A 154 8.15 3.04 28.16
C ASN A 154 7.05 4.08 27.93
N ALA A 155 7.10 5.23 28.61
CA ALA A 155 6.14 6.31 28.42
C ALA A 155 6.21 6.89 26.99
N VAL A 156 7.43 7.11 26.48
CA VAL A 156 7.67 7.57 25.10
C VAL A 156 7.15 6.55 24.09
N GLN A 157 7.51 5.27 24.23
CA GLN A 157 7.09 4.21 23.31
C GLN A 157 5.57 4.03 23.34
N SER A 158 4.94 3.94 24.52
CA SER A 158 3.49 3.79 24.67
C SER A 158 2.71 5.00 24.14
N ASN A 159 3.19 6.23 24.39
CA ASN A 159 2.56 7.41 23.82
C ASN A 159 2.71 7.46 22.28
N THR A 160 3.84 7.00 21.76
CA THR A 160 4.07 6.89 20.30
C THR A 160 3.10 5.90 19.68
N GLU A 161 2.92 4.71 20.27
CA GLU A 161 1.93 3.73 19.82
C GLU A 161 0.52 4.30 19.84
N ARG A 162 0.13 4.97 20.94
CA ARG A 162 -1.17 5.64 21.05
C ARG A 162 -1.37 6.70 19.94
N LEU A 163 -0.36 7.52 19.68
CA LEU A 163 -0.43 8.53 18.62
C LEU A 163 -0.50 7.91 17.24
N LEU A 164 0.22 6.81 16.98
CA LEU A 164 0.12 6.10 15.70
C LEU A 164 -1.26 5.48 15.50
N VAL A 165 -1.85 4.87 16.53
CA VAL A 165 -3.24 4.38 16.46
C VAL A 165 -4.19 5.54 16.16
N LEU A 166 -4.10 6.62 16.94
CA LEU A 166 -4.98 7.77 16.76
C LEU A 166 -4.83 8.40 15.37
N CYS A 167 -3.60 8.66 14.91
CA CYS A 167 -3.36 9.42 13.68
C CYS A 167 -3.48 8.55 12.44
N LEU A 168 -2.89 7.35 12.44
CA LEU A 168 -2.88 6.49 11.25
C LEU A 168 -4.15 5.65 11.13
N LEU A 169 -4.72 5.19 12.24
CA LEU A 169 -5.73 4.14 12.20
C LEU A 169 -7.13 4.66 12.46
N GLU A 170 -7.31 5.46 13.51
CA GLU A 170 -8.62 6.03 13.88
C GLU A 170 -9.01 7.23 13.01
N ASN A 171 -8.04 7.93 12.42
CA ASN A 171 -8.26 9.12 11.58
C ASN A 171 -7.81 8.90 10.11
N ASP A 172 -7.82 7.64 9.63
CA ASP A 172 -7.51 7.28 8.24
C ASP A 172 -6.17 7.85 7.72
N GLY A 173 -5.18 7.99 8.59
CA GLY A 173 -3.91 8.63 8.24
C GLY A 173 -3.12 7.89 7.17
N VAL A 174 -3.25 6.56 7.05
CA VAL A 174 -2.59 5.82 5.95
C VAL A 174 -3.18 6.21 4.60
N LEU A 175 -4.51 6.31 4.52
CA LEU A 175 -5.20 6.82 3.34
C LEU A 175 -4.84 8.30 3.09
N GLN A 176 -4.72 9.11 4.14
CA GLN A 176 -4.32 10.50 4.01
C GLN A 176 -2.91 10.64 3.43
N ILE A 177 -1.96 9.78 3.83
CA ILE A 177 -0.63 9.71 3.21
C ILE A 177 -0.74 9.41 1.71
N ALA A 178 -1.56 8.43 1.32
CA ALA A 178 -1.75 8.10 -0.09
C ALA A 178 -2.33 9.30 -0.88
N LYS A 179 -3.35 9.97 -0.31
CA LYS A 179 -3.94 11.20 -0.87
C LYS A 179 -2.93 12.34 -0.97
N GLU A 180 -2.02 12.44 0.00
CA GLU A 180 -0.96 13.43 -0.04
C GLU A 180 -0.13 13.24 -1.31
N PHE A 181 0.37 12.03 -1.58
CA PHE A 181 1.13 11.69 -2.79
C PHE A 181 0.36 11.90 -4.11
N GLY A 182 -0.96 11.78 -4.10
CA GLY A 182 -1.79 12.11 -5.26
C GLY A 182 -1.90 13.62 -5.51
N SER A 183 -1.98 14.44 -4.46
CA SER A 183 -2.37 15.85 -4.59
C SER A 183 -1.31 16.70 -5.29
N SER A 184 -1.63 17.23 -6.48
CA SER A 184 -0.75 18.10 -7.27
C SER A 184 -0.33 19.38 -6.53
N GLN A 185 -1.26 19.97 -5.76
CA GLN A 185 -1.02 21.17 -4.94
C GLN A 185 0.00 20.97 -3.82
N LEU A 186 0.24 19.72 -3.42
CA LEU A 186 1.16 19.41 -2.33
C LEU A 186 2.61 19.31 -2.79
N TYR A 187 2.84 19.17 -4.09
CA TYR A 187 4.15 18.88 -4.68
C TYR A 187 4.53 19.80 -5.85
N GLU A 188 3.97 21.02 -5.94
CA GLU A 188 4.36 22.02 -6.95
C GLU A 188 5.89 22.26 -7.03
N ASP A 189 6.61 22.00 -5.94
CA ASP A 189 8.08 22.16 -5.83
C ASP A 189 8.88 20.87 -6.21
N PHE A 190 8.23 19.73 -6.44
CA PHE A 190 8.89 18.44 -6.70
C PHE A 190 8.68 17.96 -8.14
N SER A 191 9.76 17.55 -8.80
CA SER A 191 9.63 16.80 -10.06
C SER A 191 9.19 15.36 -9.80
N ASN A 192 8.54 14.71 -10.77
CA ASN A 192 8.16 13.28 -10.72
C ASN A 192 9.31 12.35 -10.29
N VAL A 193 10.56 12.75 -10.58
CA VAL A 193 11.78 12.00 -10.22
C VAL A 193 12.03 11.97 -8.70
N GLN A 194 11.55 12.95 -7.93
CA GLN A 194 11.75 13.05 -6.48
C GLN A 194 10.60 12.45 -5.66
N LEU A 195 9.42 12.30 -6.26
CA LEU A 195 8.22 11.73 -5.62
C LEU A 195 8.38 10.24 -5.30
N GLN A 196 8.92 9.44 -6.23
CA GLN A 196 9.08 7.99 -6.03
C GLN A 196 10.03 7.63 -4.88
N PRO A 197 11.24 8.22 -4.74
CA PRO A 197 12.10 7.97 -3.59
C PRO A 197 11.45 8.33 -2.26
N LEU A 198 10.66 9.42 -2.22
CA LEU A 198 9.92 9.84 -1.03
C LEU A 198 8.81 8.85 -0.69
N ALA A 199 7.97 8.46 -1.66
CA ALA A 199 6.93 7.46 -1.50
C ALA A 199 7.49 6.14 -1.00
N SER A 200 8.58 5.66 -1.60
CA SER A 200 9.26 4.44 -1.20
C SER A 200 9.82 4.50 0.24
N ARG A 201 10.37 5.66 0.64
CA ARG A 201 10.83 5.89 2.02
C ARG A 201 9.68 5.87 3.01
N VAL A 202 8.60 6.61 2.75
CA VAL A 202 7.44 6.67 3.64
C VAL A 202 6.74 5.31 3.72
N ALA A 203 6.60 4.60 2.60
CA ALA A 203 6.07 3.24 2.54
C ALA A 203 6.90 2.26 3.40
N GLN A 204 8.23 2.38 3.35
CA GLN A 204 9.13 1.60 4.20
C GLN A 204 8.92 1.87 5.70
N ILE A 205 8.63 3.13 6.05
CA ILE A 205 8.36 3.53 7.44
C ILE A 205 7.03 2.95 7.89
N VAL A 206 5.95 3.17 7.12
CA VAL A 206 4.59 2.68 7.42
C VAL A 206 4.58 1.15 7.54
N ALA A 207 5.14 0.43 6.56
CA ALA A 207 5.19 -1.03 6.60
C ALA A 207 6.07 -1.58 7.73
N SER A 208 6.94 -0.76 8.34
CA SER A 208 7.76 -1.18 9.48
C SER A 208 7.10 -1.05 10.85
N ILE A 209 5.92 -0.42 10.92
CA ILE A 209 5.22 -0.17 12.19
C ILE A 209 4.94 -1.48 12.96
N PRO A 210 4.38 -2.53 12.35
CA PRO A 210 4.07 -3.77 13.07
C PRO A 210 5.31 -4.42 13.69
N ASP A 211 6.46 -4.34 13.00
CA ASP A 211 7.72 -4.95 13.45
C ASP A 211 8.41 -4.15 14.56
N LYS A 212 8.08 -2.86 14.66
CA LYS A 212 8.69 -1.93 15.62
C LYS A 212 7.84 -1.73 16.87
N ALA A 213 6.55 -2.03 16.79
CA ALA A 213 5.63 -1.95 17.91
C ALA A 213 6.04 -2.92 19.02
N GLN A 214 5.76 -2.58 20.28
CA GLN A 214 6.05 -3.47 21.40
C GLN A 214 5.20 -4.76 21.31
N PRO A 215 5.63 -5.87 21.92
CA PRO A 215 4.82 -7.10 22.00
C PRO A 215 3.45 -6.92 22.67
N LYS A 216 3.27 -5.84 23.46
CA LYS A 216 1.99 -5.47 24.11
C LYS A 216 1.27 -4.32 23.41
N ALA A 217 1.76 -3.91 22.25
CA ALA A 217 1.16 -2.82 21.49
C ALA A 217 -0.27 -3.15 21.08
N PRO A 218 -1.11 -2.13 20.83
CA PRO A 218 -2.46 -2.34 20.32
C PRO A 218 -2.47 -3.18 19.04
N ALA A 219 -3.37 -4.18 18.97
CA ALA A 219 -3.54 -5.03 17.78
C ALA A 219 -3.88 -4.25 16.50
N LEU A 220 -4.37 -3.02 16.66
CA LEU A 220 -4.61 -2.07 15.57
C LEU A 220 -3.33 -1.76 14.79
N LEU A 221 -2.14 -1.72 15.42
CA LEU A 221 -0.85 -1.47 14.75
C LEU A 221 -0.35 -2.65 13.88
N SER A 222 -1.23 -3.56 13.51
CA SER A 222 -0.95 -4.67 12.60
C SER A 222 -0.88 -4.22 11.14
N SER A 223 -0.27 -5.06 10.30
CA SER A 223 -0.28 -4.87 8.85
C SER A 223 -1.69 -4.95 8.24
N GLN A 224 -2.64 -5.58 8.93
CA GLN A 224 -4.02 -5.75 8.45
C GLN A 224 -4.73 -4.39 8.33
N GLN A 225 -4.68 -3.56 9.37
CA GLN A 225 -5.37 -2.27 9.35
C GLN A 225 -4.78 -1.31 8.31
N ILE A 226 -3.45 -1.35 8.12
CA ILE A 226 -2.75 -0.57 7.09
C ILE A 226 -3.24 -0.98 5.70
N THR A 227 -3.31 -2.28 5.44
CA THR A 227 -3.83 -2.82 4.17
C THR A 227 -5.29 -2.42 3.95
N PHE A 228 -6.13 -2.58 4.97
CA PHE A 228 -7.57 -2.28 4.90
C PHE A 228 -7.80 -0.82 4.49
N GLN A 229 -7.15 0.14 5.15
CA GLN A 229 -7.32 1.55 4.81
C GLN A 229 -6.86 1.90 3.39
N LEU A 230 -5.74 1.33 2.94
CA LEU A 230 -5.24 1.58 1.59
C LEU A 230 -6.19 1.03 0.53
N LEU A 231 -6.68 -0.19 0.72
CA LEU A 231 -7.61 -0.82 -0.22
C LEU A 231 -8.96 -0.10 -0.24
N HIS A 232 -9.59 0.10 0.92
CA HIS A 232 -10.89 0.76 1.01
C HIS A 232 -10.81 2.20 0.49
N GLY A 233 -9.81 2.95 0.92
CA GLY A 233 -9.66 4.34 0.55
C GLY A 233 -9.32 4.57 -0.92
N ALA A 234 -8.54 3.67 -1.54
CA ALA A 234 -8.26 3.76 -2.96
C ALA A 234 -9.47 3.35 -3.82
N GLN A 235 -10.23 2.32 -3.41
CA GLN A 235 -11.46 1.91 -4.08
C GLN A 235 -12.57 2.97 -3.98
N GLU A 236 -12.81 3.53 -2.80
CA GLU A 236 -13.84 4.55 -2.58
C GLU A 236 -13.54 5.81 -3.40
N ARG A 237 -12.27 6.15 -3.57
CA ARG A 237 -11.88 7.24 -4.46
C ARG A 237 -12.17 6.89 -5.91
N ASP A 238 -11.78 5.71 -6.40
CA ASP A 238 -12.05 5.30 -7.78
C ASP A 238 -13.55 5.33 -8.12
N LYS A 239 -14.42 4.90 -7.19
CA LYS A 239 -15.89 4.97 -7.33
C LYS A 239 -16.45 6.40 -7.36
N ASN A 240 -15.90 7.31 -6.55
CA ASN A 240 -16.32 8.72 -6.54
C ASN A 240 -15.78 9.51 -7.75
N LEU A 241 -14.85 8.93 -8.52
CA LEU A 241 -14.16 9.57 -9.64
C LEU A 241 -14.77 9.23 -11.01
N SER A 242 -15.78 8.35 -11.08
CA SER A 242 -16.48 8.02 -12.34
C SER A 242 -17.41 9.11 -12.85
N ASP A 243 -17.60 10.20 -12.08
CA ASP A 243 -18.60 11.23 -12.36
C ASP A 243 -18.02 12.59 -12.86
N GLU A 244 -16.69 12.82 -12.87
CA GLU A 244 -16.09 14.11 -13.29
C GLU A 244 -14.85 13.98 -14.22
N GLU A 245 -14.86 14.66 -15.39
CA GLU A 245 -13.81 14.65 -16.45
C GLU A 245 -12.68 15.69 -16.27
N SER A 246 -11.40 15.31 -16.53
CA SER A 246 -10.23 16.16 -16.93
C SER A 246 -8.82 15.61 -16.56
N THR A 247 -7.77 16.25 -17.08
CA THR A 247 -6.37 15.79 -17.16
C THR A 247 -5.53 15.91 -15.88
N SER A 248 -6.01 16.59 -14.82
CA SER A 248 -5.34 16.63 -13.50
C SER A 248 -5.42 15.27 -12.77
N TYR A 249 -6.28 14.37 -13.26
CA TYR A 249 -6.74 13.18 -12.53
C TYR A 249 -5.84 11.96 -12.70
N ASN A 250 -5.13 11.84 -13.83
CA ASN A 250 -4.16 10.76 -14.01
C ASN A 250 -3.02 10.90 -12.99
N PHE A 251 -2.56 12.12 -12.73
CA PHE A 251 -1.49 12.37 -11.76
C PHE A 251 -1.90 12.01 -10.31
N GLU A 252 -3.13 12.34 -9.91
CA GLU A 252 -3.63 12.06 -8.56
C GLU A 252 -3.80 10.57 -8.29
N LEU A 253 -4.42 9.85 -9.24
CA LEU A 253 -4.56 8.40 -9.16
C LEU A 253 -3.19 7.71 -9.25
N ASP A 254 -2.27 8.21 -10.09
CA ASP A 254 -0.90 7.70 -10.19
C ASP A 254 -0.12 7.86 -8.88
N GLY A 255 -0.29 8.97 -8.15
CA GLY A 255 0.36 9.19 -6.84
C GLY A 255 -0.17 8.28 -5.73
N ILE A 256 -1.50 8.09 -5.65
CA ILE A 256 -2.13 7.15 -4.70
C ILE A 256 -1.68 5.71 -5.01
N LEU A 257 -1.74 5.31 -6.28
CA LEU A 257 -1.32 3.98 -6.72
C LEU A 257 0.18 3.78 -6.47
N LEU A 258 1.02 4.77 -6.73
CA LEU A 258 2.46 4.73 -6.46
C LEU A 258 2.74 4.43 -5.00
N PHE A 259 2.14 5.19 -4.07
CA PHE A 259 2.35 4.96 -2.64
C PHE A 259 1.80 3.61 -2.18
N THR A 260 0.64 3.22 -2.69
CA THR A 260 0.01 1.92 -2.35
C THR A 260 0.87 0.75 -2.85
N GLY A 261 1.34 0.80 -4.09
CA GLY A 261 2.20 -0.23 -4.68
C GLY A 261 3.55 -0.35 -3.97
N GLU A 262 4.17 0.78 -3.60
CA GLU A 262 5.37 0.78 -2.76
C GLU A 262 5.10 0.14 -1.39
N THR A 263 3.99 0.50 -0.74
CA THR A 263 3.62 -0.04 0.58
C THR A 263 3.37 -1.54 0.52
N PHE A 264 2.64 -2.03 -0.48
CA PHE A 264 2.42 -3.48 -0.70
C PHE A 264 3.74 -4.21 -0.95
N SER A 265 4.65 -3.61 -1.71
CA SER A 265 5.99 -4.16 -1.93
C SER A 265 6.73 -4.35 -0.60
N ARG A 266 6.67 -3.36 0.30
CA ARG A 266 7.34 -3.43 1.61
C ARG A 266 6.68 -4.43 2.56
N ILE A 267 5.35 -4.52 2.56
CA ILE A 267 4.60 -5.53 3.32
C ILE A 267 5.01 -6.94 2.89
N CYS A 268 5.10 -7.19 1.57
CA CYS A 268 5.53 -8.48 1.03
C CYS A 268 6.96 -8.83 1.43
N ARG A 269 7.91 -7.88 1.35
CA ARG A 269 9.30 -8.11 1.77
C ARG A 269 9.47 -8.38 3.26
N ARG A 270 8.51 -7.95 4.09
CA ARG A 270 8.47 -8.23 5.53
C ARG A 270 7.80 -9.56 5.87
N GLY A 271 7.32 -10.31 4.87
CA GLY A 271 6.68 -11.62 5.08
C GLY A 271 5.21 -11.53 5.48
N ALA A 272 4.58 -10.37 5.38
CA ALA A 272 3.17 -10.15 5.73
C ALA A 272 2.24 -10.19 4.51
N SER A 273 2.61 -10.92 3.46
CA SER A 273 1.84 -11.01 2.21
C SER A 273 0.50 -11.72 2.39
N GLU A 274 0.39 -12.67 3.34
CA GLU A 274 -0.88 -13.37 3.61
C GLU A 274 -1.94 -12.42 4.18
N VAL A 275 -1.53 -11.49 5.06
CA VAL A 275 -2.42 -10.45 5.60
C VAL A 275 -2.88 -9.50 4.51
N LEU A 276 -1.97 -9.12 3.60
CA LEU A 276 -2.32 -8.31 2.43
C LEU A 276 -3.37 -9.01 1.54
N LEU A 277 -3.16 -10.31 1.29
CA LEU A 277 -4.02 -11.09 0.40
C LEU A 277 -5.36 -11.46 1.02
N GLY A 278 -5.44 -11.67 2.33
CA GLY A 278 -6.70 -11.85 3.04
C GLY A 278 -7.70 -10.73 2.72
N GLU A 279 -7.24 -9.49 2.79
CA GLU A 279 -8.05 -8.32 2.47
C GLU A 279 -8.26 -8.16 0.95
N LEU A 280 -7.20 -8.32 0.14
CA LEU A 280 -7.29 -8.15 -1.32
C LEU A 280 -8.26 -9.16 -1.95
N VAL A 281 -8.13 -10.45 -1.62
CA VAL A 281 -8.96 -11.53 -2.15
C VAL A 281 -10.42 -11.31 -1.78
N SER A 282 -10.71 -10.98 -0.53
CA SER A 282 -12.08 -10.75 -0.06
C SER A 282 -12.79 -9.66 -0.88
N HIS A 283 -12.09 -8.56 -1.19
CA HIS A 283 -12.67 -7.45 -1.95
C HIS A 283 -12.79 -7.77 -3.45
N VAL A 284 -11.74 -8.32 -4.06
CA VAL A 284 -11.76 -8.66 -5.50
C VAL A 284 -12.79 -9.76 -5.77
N LEU A 285 -12.86 -10.79 -4.93
CA LEU A 285 -13.84 -11.86 -5.05
C LEU A 285 -15.27 -11.33 -4.91
N GLY A 286 -15.53 -10.45 -3.94
CA GLY A 286 -16.84 -9.79 -3.79
C GLY A 286 -17.23 -8.99 -5.03
N HIS A 287 -16.27 -8.24 -5.60
CA HIS A 287 -16.45 -7.47 -6.82
C HIS A 287 -16.77 -8.37 -8.03
N ILE A 288 -15.96 -9.41 -8.26
CA ILE A 288 -16.15 -10.36 -9.35
C ILE A 288 -17.49 -11.10 -9.23
N ARG A 289 -17.88 -11.53 -8.02
CA ARG A 289 -19.19 -12.17 -7.80
C ARG A 289 -20.35 -11.25 -8.13
N SER A 290 -20.27 -9.99 -7.68
CA SER A 290 -21.27 -8.97 -8.02
C SER A 290 -21.34 -8.77 -9.54
N PHE A 291 -20.21 -8.63 -10.19
CA PHE A 291 -20.11 -8.45 -11.64
C PHE A 291 -20.69 -9.64 -12.41
N LEU A 292 -20.29 -10.87 -12.06
CA LEU A 292 -20.79 -12.11 -12.67
C LEU A 292 -22.29 -12.30 -12.48
N SER A 293 -22.85 -11.87 -11.34
CA SER A 293 -24.29 -11.94 -11.10
C SER A 293 -25.11 -10.96 -11.95
N SER A 294 -24.46 -9.88 -12.42
CA SER A 294 -25.09 -8.79 -13.17
C SER A 294 -24.92 -8.89 -14.69
N SER A 295 -23.97 -9.69 -15.16
CA SER A 295 -23.54 -9.74 -16.56
C SER A 295 -23.98 -11.04 -17.23
N ILE A 296 -24.64 -10.93 -18.39
CA ILE A 296 -25.07 -12.06 -19.23
C ILE A 296 -24.12 -12.13 -20.44
N ASP A 297 -23.23 -13.12 -20.45
CA ASP A 297 -22.40 -13.67 -21.54
C ASP A 297 -21.67 -12.77 -22.59
N SER A 298 -20.53 -13.33 -23.03
CA SER A 298 -19.58 -12.97 -24.12
C SER A 298 -18.91 -11.59 -24.15
N VAL A 299 -19.50 -10.51 -23.63
CA VAL A 299 -18.88 -9.15 -23.62
C VAL A 299 -18.20 -8.83 -22.27
N MET A 300 -17.87 -9.87 -21.50
CA MET A 300 -17.49 -9.72 -20.10
C MET A 300 -16.12 -9.04 -19.88
N ALA A 301 -15.16 -9.23 -20.77
CA ALA A 301 -13.83 -8.62 -20.62
C ALA A 301 -13.89 -7.09 -20.82
N ASP A 302 -14.51 -6.64 -21.91
CA ASP A 302 -14.65 -5.21 -22.22
C ASP A 302 -15.52 -4.51 -21.16
N LEU A 303 -16.58 -5.16 -20.69
CA LEU A 303 -17.44 -4.63 -19.62
C LEU A 303 -16.68 -4.50 -18.29
N LEU A 304 -15.86 -5.49 -17.94
CA LEU A 304 -15.04 -5.45 -16.73
C LEU A 304 -13.95 -4.39 -16.84
N GLU A 305 -13.32 -4.24 -18.00
CA GLU A 305 -12.34 -3.18 -18.22
C GLU A 305 -12.97 -1.78 -18.21
N SER A 306 -14.22 -1.63 -18.63
CA SER A 306 -14.94 -0.35 -18.57
C SER A 306 -15.54 -0.02 -17.21
N ASP A 307 -15.67 -1.00 -16.31
CA ASP A 307 -16.28 -0.83 -15.00
C ASP A 307 -15.37 0.02 -14.08
N SER A 308 -15.94 1.09 -13.53
CA SER A 308 -15.21 1.98 -12.62
C SER A 308 -14.79 1.27 -11.34
N GLY A 309 -15.53 0.26 -10.87
CA GLY A 309 -15.11 -0.57 -9.73
C GLY A 309 -13.90 -1.46 -10.01
N SER A 310 -13.57 -1.68 -11.28
CA SER A 310 -12.49 -2.57 -11.74
C SER A 310 -11.19 -1.83 -12.04
N GLN A 311 -11.25 -0.52 -12.32
CA GLN A 311 -10.11 0.29 -12.74
C GLN A 311 -8.96 0.31 -11.72
N PHE A 312 -9.27 0.45 -10.43
CA PHE A 312 -8.30 0.33 -9.36
C PHE A 312 -7.56 -1.01 -9.40
N TRP A 313 -8.29 -2.12 -9.52
CA TRP A 313 -7.73 -3.47 -9.53
C TRP A 313 -6.86 -3.74 -10.77
N LEU A 314 -7.29 -3.24 -11.93
CA LEU A 314 -6.53 -3.33 -13.18
C LEU A 314 -5.20 -2.54 -13.13
N LYS A 315 -5.08 -1.58 -12.22
CA LYS A 315 -3.91 -0.71 -12.07
C LYS A 315 -2.99 -1.11 -10.91
N ILE A 316 -3.53 -1.67 -9.82
CA ILE A 316 -2.77 -1.85 -8.57
C ILE A 316 -1.54 -2.76 -8.73
N MET A 317 -1.68 -3.88 -9.41
CA MET A 317 -0.53 -4.77 -9.67
C MET A 317 0.52 -4.12 -10.58
N GLY A 318 0.11 -3.21 -11.46
CA GLY A 318 1.02 -2.38 -12.27
C GLY A 318 1.79 -1.34 -11.46
N ALA A 319 1.26 -0.92 -10.31
CA ALA A 319 1.92 0.01 -9.40
C ALA A 319 3.01 -0.65 -8.55
N ILE A 320 2.94 -1.97 -8.34
CA ILE A 320 3.94 -2.75 -7.62
C ILE A 320 5.15 -2.98 -8.54
N LYS A 321 6.20 -2.18 -8.38
CA LYS A 321 7.41 -2.26 -9.22
C LYS A 321 8.43 -3.30 -8.74
N ASP A 322 8.28 -3.83 -7.53
CA ASP A 322 9.18 -4.84 -6.98
C ASP A 322 8.85 -6.25 -7.53
N PRO A 323 9.72 -6.88 -8.34
CA PRO A 323 9.45 -8.20 -8.92
C PRO A 323 9.23 -9.28 -7.86
N TYR A 324 9.94 -9.18 -6.72
CA TYR A 324 9.75 -10.11 -5.60
C TYR A 324 8.34 -10.03 -5.04
N ALA A 325 7.81 -8.82 -4.86
CA ALA A 325 6.46 -8.62 -4.35
C ALA A 325 5.40 -9.13 -5.33
N VAL A 326 5.56 -8.86 -6.63
CA VAL A 326 4.65 -9.40 -7.66
C VAL A 326 4.64 -10.92 -7.63
N GLU A 327 5.82 -11.56 -7.57
CA GLU A 327 5.91 -13.02 -7.45
C GLU A 327 5.22 -13.55 -6.20
N ARG A 328 5.51 -12.95 -5.03
CA ARG A 328 4.92 -13.38 -3.76
C ARG A 328 3.42 -13.23 -3.71
N ILE A 329 2.88 -12.10 -4.19
CA ILE A 329 1.44 -11.87 -4.28
C ILE A 329 0.81 -12.91 -5.22
N SER A 330 1.40 -13.14 -6.40
CA SER A 330 0.86 -14.09 -7.37
C SER A 330 0.84 -15.52 -6.83
N GLU A 331 1.93 -15.97 -6.18
CA GLU A 331 2.01 -17.30 -5.57
C GLU A 331 0.95 -17.47 -4.49
N GLN A 332 0.91 -16.53 -3.55
CA GLN A 332 0.06 -16.66 -2.37
C GLN A 332 -1.42 -16.47 -2.71
N LEU A 333 -1.74 -15.62 -3.70
CA LEU A 333 -3.09 -15.50 -4.25
C LEU A 333 -3.62 -16.85 -4.73
N LEU A 334 -2.85 -17.55 -5.57
CA LEU A 334 -3.26 -18.85 -6.10
C LEU A 334 -3.51 -19.88 -4.98
N ARG A 335 -2.61 -19.91 -3.98
CA ARG A 335 -2.76 -20.80 -2.82
C ARG A 335 -4.01 -20.46 -2.01
N GLN A 336 -4.25 -19.18 -1.74
CA GLN A 336 -5.41 -18.74 -0.97
C GLN A 336 -6.72 -19.06 -1.71
N LEU A 337 -6.80 -18.77 -3.01
CA LEU A 337 -7.99 -19.13 -3.82
C LEU A 337 -8.26 -20.64 -3.83
N SER A 338 -7.20 -21.47 -3.81
CA SER A 338 -7.35 -22.91 -3.68
C SER A 338 -7.85 -23.34 -2.30
N ILE A 339 -7.45 -22.65 -1.23
CA ILE A 339 -7.93 -22.92 0.14
C ILE A 339 -9.39 -22.50 0.29
N GLU A 340 -9.79 -21.39 -0.34
CA GLU A 340 -11.16 -20.87 -0.33
C GLU A 340 -12.11 -21.60 -1.29
N HIS A 341 -11.63 -22.63 -2.00
CA HIS A 341 -12.39 -23.42 -2.97
C HIS A 341 -13.10 -22.59 -4.05
N THR A 342 -12.43 -21.53 -4.52
CA THR A 342 -12.90 -20.65 -5.60
C THR A 342 -13.18 -21.45 -6.88
N THR A 343 -14.24 -21.09 -7.61
CA THR A 343 -14.59 -21.76 -8.88
C THR A 343 -13.62 -21.38 -10.01
N ASP A 344 -13.51 -22.22 -11.04
CA ASP A 344 -12.64 -21.95 -12.20
C ASP A 344 -12.96 -20.60 -12.87
N THR A 345 -14.24 -20.23 -12.94
CA THR A 345 -14.70 -18.96 -13.53
C THR A 345 -14.27 -17.76 -12.67
N GLU A 346 -14.50 -17.82 -11.37
CA GLU A 346 -14.08 -16.75 -10.44
C GLU A 346 -12.56 -16.59 -10.45
N ALA A 347 -11.81 -17.70 -10.37
CA ALA A 347 -10.35 -17.67 -10.38
C ALA A 347 -9.80 -17.06 -11.68
N TYR A 348 -10.37 -17.41 -12.84
CA TYR A 348 -9.99 -16.80 -14.11
C TYR A 348 -10.18 -15.27 -14.09
N TRP A 349 -11.34 -14.78 -13.67
CA TRP A 349 -11.61 -13.33 -13.67
C TRP A 349 -10.80 -12.57 -12.60
N ILE A 350 -10.49 -13.20 -11.48
CA ILE A 350 -9.55 -12.64 -10.49
C ILE A 350 -8.14 -12.52 -11.07
N LEU A 351 -7.66 -13.55 -11.77
CA LEU A 351 -6.37 -13.49 -12.46
C LEU A 351 -6.39 -12.44 -13.58
N TRP A 352 -7.49 -12.36 -14.33
CA TRP A 352 -7.67 -11.35 -15.38
C TRP A 352 -7.58 -9.93 -14.82
N ILE A 353 -8.41 -9.59 -13.84
CA ILE A 353 -8.49 -8.22 -13.31
C ILE A 353 -7.19 -7.76 -12.65
N LEU A 354 -6.44 -8.68 -12.03
CA LEU A 354 -5.19 -8.34 -11.35
C LEU A 354 -3.98 -8.38 -12.30
N PHE A 355 -3.92 -9.32 -13.23
CA PHE A 355 -2.69 -9.61 -13.97
C PHE A 355 -2.75 -9.31 -15.47
N ASN A 356 -3.91 -9.25 -16.13
CA ASN A 356 -4.00 -9.12 -17.60
C ASN A 356 -3.14 -7.95 -18.12
N ARG A 357 -3.28 -6.76 -17.50
CA ARG A 357 -2.52 -5.57 -17.90
C ARG A 357 -1.02 -5.73 -17.74
N ILE A 358 -0.55 -6.29 -16.62
CA ILE A 358 0.90 -6.44 -16.38
C ILE A 358 1.48 -7.63 -17.13
N PHE A 359 0.71 -8.68 -17.36
CA PHE A 359 1.08 -9.81 -18.20
C PHE A 359 1.36 -9.33 -19.63
N ASN A 360 0.44 -8.58 -20.24
CA ASN A 360 0.64 -8.10 -21.61
C ASN A 360 1.81 -7.10 -21.75
N ASN A 361 2.04 -6.26 -20.74
CA ASN A 361 3.02 -5.18 -20.82
C ASN A 361 4.41 -5.50 -20.25
N GLN A 362 4.54 -6.52 -19.38
CA GLN A 362 5.78 -6.81 -18.67
C GLN A 362 6.29 -8.24 -18.96
N PRO A 363 7.39 -8.39 -19.72
CA PRO A 363 7.96 -9.71 -20.04
C PRO A 363 8.31 -10.55 -18.80
N ALA A 364 8.73 -9.90 -17.71
CA ALA A 364 9.06 -10.58 -16.46
C ALA A 364 7.82 -11.27 -15.83
N VAL A 365 6.64 -10.66 -15.93
CA VAL A 365 5.39 -11.26 -15.43
C VAL A 365 4.96 -12.42 -16.34
N ARG A 366 5.12 -12.30 -17.66
CA ARG A 366 4.86 -13.44 -18.57
C ARG A 366 5.75 -14.63 -18.27
N SER A 367 7.05 -14.40 -18.11
CA SER A 367 7.99 -15.46 -17.72
C SER A 367 7.69 -16.04 -16.33
N LEU A 368 7.18 -15.24 -15.39
CA LEU A 368 6.72 -15.73 -14.09
C LEU A 368 5.62 -16.80 -14.25
N PHE A 369 4.59 -16.52 -15.05
CA PHE A 369 3.49 -17.46 -15.26
C PHE A 369 3.88 -18.63 -16.16
N LEU A 370 4.52 -18.38 -17.30
CA LEU A 370 4.80 -19.40 -18.33
C LEU A 370 6.01 -20.28 -18.00
N ASP A 371 7.03 -19.73 -17.35
CA ASP A 371 8.24 -20.49 -17.01
C ASP A 371 8.20 -20.90 -15.55
N LYS A 372 8.19 -19.94 -14.63
CA LYS A 372 8.38 -20.24 -13.21
C LYS A 372 7.23 -21.04 -12.61
N PHE A 373 5.98 -20.63 -12.87
CA PHE A 373 4.81 -21.29 -12.30
C PHE A 373 4.42 -22.60 -12.98
N LEU A 374 4.73 -22.77 -14.27
CA LEU A 374 4.47 -24.05 -14.96
C LEU A 374 5.61 -25.06 -14.77
N LEU A 375 6.87 -24.64 -14.63
CA LEU A 375 8.01 -25.57 -14.62
C LEU A 375 8.68 -25.76 -13.26
N TRP A 376 8.69 -24.75 -12.40
CA TRP A 376 9.61 -24.71 -11.25
C TRP A 376 8.92 -24.53 -9.90
N LYS A 377 7.63 -24.19 -9.90
CA LYS A 377 6.85 -23.97 -8.69
C LYS A 377 5.64 -24.89 -8.65
N ILE A 378 5.56 -25.73 -7.63
CA ILE A 378 4.46 -26.68 -7.45
C ILE A 378 3.27 -25.99 -6.78
N PHE A 379 2.11 -26.10 -7.43
CA PHE A 379 0.82 -25.67 -6.94
C PHE A 379 -0.19 -26.82 -6.93
N PRO A 380 -1.29 -26.71 -6.17
CA PRO A 380 -2.45 -27.58 -6.34
C PRO A 380 -2.91 -27.65 -7.80
N LEU A 381 -3.50 -28.77 -8.20
CA LEU A 381 -3.91 -29.02 -9.60
C LEU A 381 -4.94 -27.97 -10.10
N CYS A 382 -5.83 -27.48 -9.24
CA CYS A 382 -6.77 -26.41 -9.60
C CYS A 382 -6.03 -25.11 -9.97
N CYS A 383 -5.01 -24.71 -9.20
CA CYS A 383 -4.19 -23.54 -9.53
C CYS A 383 -3.46 -23.71 -10.86
N LEU A 384 -2.91 -24.90 -11.13
CA LEU A 384 -2.25 -25.19 -12.41
C LEU A 384 -3.24 -25.02 -13.57
N ARG A 385 -4.47 -25.53 -13.43
CA ARG A 385 -5.54 -25.30 -14.41
C ARG A 385 -5.82 -23.82 -14.61
N TRP A 386 -5.92 -23.03 -13.54
CA TRP A 386 -6.16 -21.59 -13.63
C TRP A 386 -5.01 -20.84 -14.29
N ILE A 387 -3.76 -21.19 -13.99
CA ILE A 387 -2.56 -20.62 -14.64
C ILE A 387 -2.62 -20.89 -16.14
N ILE A 388 -2.85 -22.13 -16.56
CA ILE A 388 -2.93 -22.51 -17.98
C ILE A 388 -4.09 -21.76 -18.65
N GLN A 389 -5.27 -21.74 -18.01
CA GLN A 389 -6.44 -21.06 -18.54
C GLN A 389 -6.20 -19.55 -18.75
N PHE A 390 -5.55 -18.89 -17.79
CA PHE A 390 -5.23 -17.47 -17.85
C PHE A 390 -4.09 -17.16 -18.82
N ALA A 391 -2.94 -17.81 -18.67
CA ALA A 391 -1.68 -17.41 -19.32
C ALA A 391 -1.40 -18.12 -20.65
N VAL A 392 -2.03 -19.29 -20.90
CA VAL A 392 -1.78 -20.09 -22.11
C VAL A 392 -2.99 -20.05 -23.04
N PHE A 393 -4.18 -20.27 -22.51
CA PHE A 393 -5.41 -20.27 -23.32
C PHE A 393 -6.00 -18.86 -23.49
N GLU A 394 -5.70 -17.95 -22.56
CA GLU A 394 -6.18 -16.55 -22.57
C GLU A 394 -7.71 -16.42 -22.78
N CYS A 395 -8.49 -17.35 -22.23
CA CYS A 395 -9.95 -17.37 -22.39
C CYS A 395 -10.67 -17.88 -21.13
N PRO A 396 -11.94 -17.51 -20.87
CA PRO A 396 -12.68 -18.00 -19.71
C PRO A 396 -13.11 -19.48 -19.84
N PRO A 397 -13.33 -20.22 -18.72
CA PRO A 397 -13.67 -21.64 -18.76
C PRO A 397 -15.01 -21.99 -19.43
N VAL A 398 -16.00 -21.08 -19.37
CA VAL A 398 -17.39 -21.30 -19.82
C VAL A 398 -17.64 -20.84 -21.26
N SER A 399 -16.60 -20.47 -22.03
CA SER A 399 -16.75 -20.27 -23.48
C SER A 399 -16.88 -21.63 -24.18
N ASN A 400 -17.94 -22.36 -23.85
CA ASN A 400 -18.42 -23.49 -24.58
C ASN A 400 -18.79 -23.00 -25.98
N SER A 401 -18.12 -23.58 -26.98
CA SER A 401 -18.58 -23.77 -28.36
C SER A 401 -18.05 -22.90 -29.52
N LEU A 402 -17.28 -21.82 -29.37
CA LEU A 402 -17.00 -20.95 -30.53
C LEU A 402 -15.59 -20.34 -30.72
N THR A 403 -14.55 -20.75 -30.00
CA THR A 403 -13.16 -20.30 -30.27
C THR A 403 -12.31 -21.38 -30.95
N LYS A 404 -12.87 -22.09 -31.94
CA LYS A 404 -12.12 -22.97 -32.86
C LYS A 404 -11.18 -22.20 -33.83
N GLY A 405 -10.83 -20.96 -33.51
CA GLY A 405 -10.08 -20.09 -34.42
C GLY A 405 -9.49 -18.82 -33.79
N ARG A 406 -9.42 -18.70 -32.45
CA ARG A 406 -8.49 -17.73 -31.85
C ARG A 406 -7.11 -18.37 -31.89
N GLU A 407 -6.17 -17.68 -32.52
CA GLU A 407 -4.80 -18.13 -32.78
C GLU A 407 -4.17 -18.79 -31.54
N THR A 408 -4.13 -20.12 -31.55
CA THR A 408 -3.48 -21.01 -30.57
C THR A 408 -1.95 -20.95 -30.62
N HIS A 409 -1.38 -19.87 -31.18
CA HIS A 409 0.07 -19.73 -31.36
C HIS A 409 0.81 -19.83 -30.02
N GLY A 410 0.29 -19.22 -28.95
CA GLY A 410 0.88 -19.33 -27.61
C GLY A 410 0.77 -20.73 -26.97
N LEU A 411 -0.27 -21.50 -27.29
CA LEU A 411 -0.49 -22.84 -26.74
C LEU A 411 0.56 -23.83 -27.27
N LEU A 412 0.79 -23.84 -28.58
CA LEU A 412 1.74 -24.75 -29.20
C LEU A 412 3.17 -24.46 -28.72
N ASP A 413 3.56 -23.18 -28.71
CA ASP A 413 4.88 -22.74 -28.25
C ASP A 413 5.12 -23.08 -26.78
N THR A 414 4.13 -22.83 -25.92
CA THR A 414 4.22 -23.17 -24.49
C THR A 414 4.31 -24.69 -24.31
N THR A 415 3.52 -25.46 -25.04
CA THR A 415 3.55 -26.93 -24.95
C THR A 415 4.90 -27.49 -25.40
N GLN A 416 5.44 -26.98 -26.52
CA GLN A 416 6.78 -27.33 -26.99
C GLN A 416 7.84 -26.98 -25.93
N HIS A 417 7.75 -25.81 -25.31
CA HIS A 417 8.66 -25.39 -24.25
C HIS A 417 8.62 -26.34 -23.04
N LEU A 418 7.43 -26.65 -22.53
CA LEU A 418 7.24 -27.57 -21.42
C LEU A 418 7.79 -28.97 -21.74
N MET A 419 7.47 -29.49 -22.94
CA MET A 419 7.95 -30.79 -23.39
C MET A 419 9.48 -30.81 -23.54
N ALA A 420 10.08 -29.73 -24.05
CA ALA A 420 11.53 -29.62 -24.21
C ALA A 420 12.29 -29.61 -22.88
N VAL A 421 11.68 -29.15 -21.79
CA VAL A 421 12.26 -29.27 -20.44
C VAL A 421 11.99 -30.66 -19.87
N TRP A 422 10.75 -31.14 -20.00
CA TRP A 422 10.32 -32.45 -19.51
C TRP A 422 11.07 -33.63 -20.14
N SER A 423 11.53 -33.50 -21.38
CA SER A 423 12.27 -34.54 -22.11
C SER A 423 13.78 -34.55 -21.87
N ARG A 424 14.32 -33.61 -21.09
CA ARG A 424 15.77 -33.57 -20.78
C ARG A 424 16.14 -34.63 -19.75
N GLN A 425 17.19 -35.40 -20.05
CA GLN A 425 17.78 -36.35 -19.11
C GLN A 425 18.10 -35.71 -17.75
N GLU A 426 18.70 -34.51 -17.76
CA GLU A 426 19.05 -33.74 -16.56
C GLU A 426 17.81 -33.47 -15.68
N PHE A 427 16.67 -33.13 -16.29
CA PHE A 427 15.43 -32.86 -15.57
C PHE A 427 14.90 -34.15 -14.92
N VAL A 428 14.86 -35.26 -15.66
CA VAL A 428 14.38 -36.54 -15.13
C VAL A 428 15.24 -37.05 -13.98
N GLN A 429 16.56 -36.82 -14.04
CA GLN A 429 17.50 -37.28 -13.01
C GLN A 429 17.55 -36.37 -11.77
N SER A 430 17.34 -35.06 -11.92
CA SER A 430 17.52 -34.08 -10.83
C SER A 430 16.22 -33.59 -10.20
N ALA A 431 15.09 -33.58 -10.93
CA ALA A 431 13.83 -33.06 -10.44
C ALA A 431 13.13 -34.07 -9.51
N PRO A 432 12.58 -33.65 -8.35
CA PRO A 432 11.75 -34.51 -7.51
C PRO A 432 10.54 -35.07 -8.26
N MET A 433 10.06 -36.24 -7.84
CA MET A 433 8.90 -36.90 -8.47
C MET A 433 7.66 -35.98 -8.52
N GLU A 434 7.45 -35.18 -7.49
CA GLU A 434 6.36 -34.20 -7.41
C GLU A 434 6.46 -33.15 -8.52
N GLN A 435 7.68 -32.64 -8.78
CA GLN A 435 7.93 -31.67 -9.84
C GLN A 435 7.74 -32.31 -11.23
N GLN A 436 8.21 -33.54 -11.41
CA GLN A 436 8.00 -34.26 -12.66
C GLN A 436 6.52 -34.53 -12.93
N ALA A 437 5.77 -34.95 -11.91
CA ALA A 437 4.33 -35.14 -11.99
C ALA A 437 3.59 -33.83 -12.31
N TYR A 438 4.00 -32.73 -11.67
CA TYR A 438 3.43 -31.39 -11.91
C TYR A 438 3.61 -30.94 -13.36
N VAL A 439 4.83 -31.02 -13.91
CA VAL A 439 5.10 -30.66 -15.32
C VAL A 439 4.38 -31.60 -16.29
N THR A 440 4.28 -32.90 -15.95
CA THR A 440 3.51 -33.87 -16.75
C THR A 440 2.03 -33.50 -16.81
N ALA A 441 1.45 -33.10 -15.68
CA ALA A 441 0.06 -32.63 -15.61
C ALA A 441 -0.14 -31.35 -16.43
N ALA A 442 0.83 -30.41 -16.39
CA ALA A 442 0.78 -29.19 -17.19
C ALA A 442 0.75 -29.50 -18.69
N ILE A 443 1.64 -30.40 -19.14
CA ILE A 443 1.67 -30.88 -20.53
C ILE A 443 0.33 -31.52 -20.90
N GLY A 444 -0.19 -32.42 -20.05
CA GLY A 444 -1.46 -33.10 -20.28
C GLY A 444 -2.64 -32.13 -20.47
N LEU A 445 -2.72 -31.12 -19.60
CA LEU A 445 -3.76 -30.08 -19.69
C LEU A 445 -3.64 -29.23 -20.95
N CYS A 446 -2.42 -28.91 -21.39
CA CYS A 446 -2.21 -28.21 -22.66
C CYS A 446 -2.58 -29.10 -23.87
N MET A 447 -2.15 -30.36 -23.86
CA MET A 447 -2.43 -31.32 -24.94
C MET A 447 -3.93 -31.60 -25.12
N GLU A 448 -4.73 -31.52 -24.06
CA GLU A 448 -6.19 -31.68 -24.14
C GLU A 448 -6.85 -30.67 -25.11
N ARG A 449 -6.22 -29.49 -25.31
CA ARG A 449 -6.71 -28.44 -26.19
C ARG A 449 -6.04 -28.42 -27.57
N ILE A 450 -5.00 -29.22 -27.79
CA ILE A 450 -4.31 -29.32 -29.08
C ILE A 450 -5.07 -30.33 -29.96
N SER A 451 -5.44 -29.91 -31.16
CA SER A 451 -6.05 -30.81 -32.13
C SER A 451 -5.04 -31.82 -32.70
N LYS A 452 -5.53 -32.97 -33.17
CA LYS A 452 -4.66 -33.97 -33.81
C LYS A 452 -3.89 -33.37 -35.00
N GLU A 453 -4.52 -32.51 -35.79
CA GLU A 453 -3.91 -31.88 -36.95
C GLU A 453 -2.77 -30.93 -36.56
N GLU A 454 -2.94 -30.14 -35.50
CA GLU A 454 -1.86 -29.28 -34.96
C GLU A 454 -0.68 -30.11 -34.41
N LEU A 455 -0.97 -31.24 -33.76
CA LEU A 455 0.05 -32.14 -33.25
C LEU A 455 0.85 -32.81 -34.39
N ASP A 456 0.16 -33.34 -35.40
CA ASP A 456 0.78 -34.00 -36.56
C ASP A 456 1.60 -33.03 -37.42
N ASN A 457 1.17 -31.75 -37.49
CA ASN A 457 1.91 -30.69 -38.20
C ASN A 457 3.11 -30.15 -37.42
N SER A 458 3.21 -30.44 -36.12
CA SER A 458 4.35 -30.02 -35.30
C SER A 458 5.55 -30.95 -35.54
N LYS A 459 6.70 -30.39 -35.92
CA LYS A 459 7.88 -31.19 -36.31
C LYS A 459 8.53 -31.92 -35.13
N ASP A 460 8.47 -31.33 -33.93
CA ASP A 460 9.32 -31.75 -32.81
C ASP A 460 8.55 -32.31 -31.60
N LEU A 461 7.23 -32.08 -31.45
CA LEU A 461 6.50 -32.50 -30.25
C LEU A 461 6.51 -34.02 -30.07
N MET A 462 6.22 -34.78 -31.13
CA MET A 462 6.21 -36.24 -31.07
C MET A 462 7.59 -36.82 -30.70
N HIS A 463 8.67 -36.21 -31.21
CA HIS A 463 10.03 -36.60 -30.86
C HIS A 463 10.33 -36.34 -29.37
N LEU A 464 9.93 -35.17 -28.85
CA LEU A 464 10.14 -34.82 -27.44
C LEU A 464 9.35 -35.74 -26.48
N ILE A 465 8.14 -36.16 -26.87
CA ILE A 465 7.34 -37.13 -26.11
C ILE A 465 8.08 -38.45 -26.00
N LEU A 466 8.51 -39.02 -27.13
CA LEU A 466 9.22 -40.30 -27.16
C LEU A 466 10.51 -40.23 -26.33
N GLN A 467 11.30 -39.18 -26.53
CA GLN A 467 12.54 -38.97 -25.80
C GLN A 467 12.31 -38.89 -24.28
N GLY A 468 11.27 -38.16 -23.83
CA GLY A 468 10.98 -38.06 -22.41
C GLY A 468 10.42 -39.33 -21.79
N LEU A 469 9.71 -40.17 -22.57
CA LEU A 469 9.29 -41.51 -22.14
C LEU A 469 10.48 -42.45 -21.99
N ASP A 470 11.41 -42.43 -22.94
CA ASP A 470 12.62 -43.26 -22.91
C ASP A 470 13.45 -42.99 -21.65
N TRP A 471 13.70 -41.71 -21.31
CA TRP A 471 14.46 -41.37 -20.11
C TRP A 471 13.80 -41.80 -18.80
N ARG A 472 12.46 -41.83 -18.75
CA ARG A 472 11.71 -42.28 -17.57
C ARG A 472 11.65 -43.79 -17.47
N ALA A 473 11.57 -44.48 -18.61
CA ALA A 473 11.62 -45.94 -18.66
C ALA A 473 13.01 -46.48 -18.28
N LEU A 474 14.09 -45.74 -18.54
CA LEU A 474 15.46 -46.11 -18.16
C LEU A 474 15.77 -45.97 -16.66
N LEU A 475 14.88 -45.37 -15.87
CA LEU A 475 15.04 -45.15 -14.42
C LEU A 475 14.14 -46.04 -13.55
N ILE A 476 13.27 -46.84 -14.18
CA ILE A 476 12.45 -47.89 -13.55
C ILE A 476 13.20 -49.22 -13.75
#